data_AF-A0A1B9MDH9-F1
#
_entry.id   AF-A0A1B9MDH9-F1
#
_cell.length_a   1.000
_cell.length_b   1.000
_cell.length_c   1.000
_cell.angle_alpha   90.00
_cell.angle_beta   90.00
_cell.angle_gamma   90.00
#
_symmetry.space_group_name_H-M   'P 1'
#
loop_
_entity.id
_entity.type
_entity.pdbx_description
1 polymer ?
#
loop_
_entity_poly.entity_id
_entity_poly.type
_entity_poly.pdbx_seq_one_letter_code
_entity_poly.pdbx_strand_id
1 'polypeptide(L)'
;MYNKNKFSSLDINYFFNSDQHNTIKDFAYADILGTADICGYQIMFFYIADNIEVLLIDEVIDNIFLLDKANQILNFLGFEFKLGSPFILTDTFNHNYILKDHLYEDHMRYYYKVDEQLIVLGINYEGILLSFELINNKSIIDNRLAFSC
;
A
#
# COMPACT_ATOMS: atom_id res chain seq x y z
N MET A 1 4.44 10.63 -12.32
CA MET A 1 4.46 11.33 -11.00
C MET A 1 3.12 11.12 -10.28
N TYR A 2 3.18 10.63 -9.05
CA TYR A 2 2.01 10.34 -8.19
C TYR A 2 1.08 11.55 -8.05
N ASN A 3 -0.23 11.31 -7.99
CA ASN A 3 -1.25 12.34 -7.79
C ASN A 3 -2.15 11.98 -6.59
N LYS A 4 -2.01 12.73 -5.49
CA LYS A 4 -2.76 12.50 -4.25
C LYS A 4 -4.28 12.47 -4.43
N ASN A 5 -4.82 13.26 -5.36
CA ASN A 5 -6.26 13.32 -5.60
C ASN A 5 -6.80 11.99 -6.16
N LYS A 6 -5.92 11.18 -6.77
CA LYS A 6 -6.31 9.86 -7.26
C LYS A 6 -6.52 8.87 -6.13
N PHE A 7 -5.82 9.01 -5.01
CA PHE A 7 -6.00 8.13 -3.86
C PHE A 7 -7.42 8.26 -3.30
N SER A 8 -7.90 9.49 -3.08
CA SER A 8 -9.27 9.72 -2.60
C SER A 8 -10.36 9.26 -3.58
N SER A 9 -10.03 9.09 -4.86
CA SER A 9 -10.95 8.54 -5.88
C SER A 9 -10.81 7.04 -6.10
N LEU A 10 -9.95 6.36 -5.32
CA LEU A 10 -9.67 4.95 -5.50
C LEU A 10 -10.87 4.13 -5.03
N ASP A 11 -11.40 3.32 -5.95
CA ASP A 11 -12.55 2.43 -5.71
C ASP A 11 -12.15 1.02 -6.10
N ILE A 12 -12.36 0.06 -5.19
CA ILE A 12 -12.05 -1.34 -5.43
C ILE A 12 -12.80 -1.90 -6.65
N ASN A 13 -14.01 -1.40 -6.91
CA ASN A 13 -14.87 -1.84 -8.01
C ASN A 13 -14.34 -1.46 -9.40
N TYR A 14 -13.35 -0.57 -9.48
CA TYR A 14 -12.64 -0.31 -10.74
C TYR A 14 -11.69 -1.44 -11.13
N PHE A 15 -11.28 -2.27 -10.16
CA PHE A 15 -10.28 -3.30 -10.35
C PHE A 15 -10.85 -4.70 -10.17
N PHE A 16 -11.83 -4.86 -9.28
CA PHE A 16 -12.40 -6.15 -8.91
C PHE A 16 -13.92 -6.16 -9.12
N ASN A 17 -14.42 -7.31 -9.53
CA ASN A 17 -15.85 -7.58 -9.48
C ASN A 17 -16.29 -7.82 -8.03
N SER A 18 -17.59 -7.72 -7.76
CA SER A 18 -18.17 -7.91 -6.42
C SER A 18 -17.99 -9.32 -5.84
N ASP A 19 -17.77 -10.33 -6.68
CA ASP A 19 -17.49 -11.70 -6.27
C ASP A 19 -15.98 -11.97 -6.02
N GLN A 20 -15.13 -10.97 -6.27
CA GLN A 20 -13.68 -11.09 -6.16
C GLN A 20 -13.10 -10.44 -4.89
N HIS A 21 -13.94 -9.79 -4.08
CA HIS A 21 -13.53 -9.20 -2.81
C HIS A 21 -14.62 -9.38 -1.75
N ASN A 22 -14.22 -9.31 -0.49
CA ASN A 22 -15.13 -9.36 0.65
C ASN A 22 -15.08 -8.04 1.40
N THR A 23 -16.25 -7.50 1.72
CA THR A 23 -16.38 -6.35 2.62
C THR A 23 -16.52 -6.84 4.06
N ILE A 24 -15.61 -6.40 4.92
CA ILE A 24 -15.64 -6.65 6.36
C ILE A 24 -15.96 -5.34 7.07
N LYS A 25 -17.12 -5.30 7.72
CA LYS A 25 -17.50 -4.18 8.61
C LYS A 25 -16.83 -4.35 9.97
N ASP A 26 -16.65 -3.23 10.67
CA ASP A 26 -16.03 -3.18 12.00
C ASP A 26 -14.62 -3.80 12.02
N PHE A 27 -13.89 -3.64 10.92
CA PHE A 27 -12.51 -4.08 10.79
C PHE A 27 -11.58 -3.11 11.53
N ALA A 28 -10.67 -3.65 12.34
CA ALA A 28 -9.67 -2.85 13.05
C ALA A 28 -8.34 -2.85 12.28
N TYR A 29 -7.90 -1.67 11.82
CA TYR A 29 -6.59 -1.46 11.25
C TYR A 29 -5.77 -0.49 12.11
N ALA A 30 -4.61 -0.93 12.59
CA ALA A 30 -3.77 -0.16 13.51
C ALA A 30 -4.56 0.44 14.70
N ASP A 31 -5.40 -0.41 15.31
CA ASP A 31 -6.32 -0.09 16.43
C ASP A 31 -7.41 0.95 16.10
N ILE A 32 -7.65 1.22 14.82
CA ILE A 32 -8.70 2.12 14.36
C ILE A 32 -9.78 1.30 13.63
N LEU A 33 -11.03 1.49 14.04
CA LEU A 33 -12.19 0.80 13.45
C LEU A 33 -12.64 1.45 12.14
N GLY A 34 -13.00 0.63 11.18
CA GLY A 34 -13.52 1.04 9.87
C GLY A 34 -14.11 -0.12 9.09
N THR A 35 -14.15 0.04 7.78
CA THR A 35 -14.56 -1.01 6.83
C THR A 35 -13.36 -1.42 5.99
N ALA A 36 -13.18 -2.71 5.75
CA ALA A 36 -12.14 -3.21 4.86
C ALA A 36 -12.75 -3.98 3.70
N ASP A 37 -12.39 -3.62 2.47
CA ASP A 37 -12.59 -4.46 1.31
C ASP A 37 -11.31 -5.23 1.01
N ILE A 38 -11.41 -6.56 1.01
CA ILE A 38 -10.25 -7.46 0.94
C ILE A 38 -10.40 -8.39 -0.25
N CYS A 39 -9.40 -8.39 -1.15
CA CYS A 39 -9.26 -9.38 -2.21
C CYS A 39 -8.21 -10.42 -1.79
N GLY A 40 -8.67 -11.65 -1.55
CA GLY A 40 -7.85 -12.69 -0.93
C GLY A 40 -7.48 -12.31 0.51
N TYR A 41 -6.18 -12.26 0.80
CA TYR A 41 -5.59 -11.66 2.01
C TYR A 41 -4.52 -10.61 1.67
N GLN A 42 -4.26 -10.42 0.38
CA GLN A 42 -3.10 -9.71 -0.15
C GLN A 42 -3.37 -8.24 -0.45
N ILE A 43 -4.58 -7.92 -0.91
CA ILE A 43 -4.94 -6.55 -1.30
C ILE A 43 -6.10 -6.09 -0.44
N MET A 44 -5.91 -4.98 0.26
CA MET A 44 -6.90 -4.41 1.16
C MET A 44 -7.06 -2.91 0.94
N PHE A 45 -8.31 -2.49 0.92
CA PHE A 45 -8.74 -1.10 0.92
C PHE A 45 -9.44 -0.86 2.25
N PHE A 46 -8.91 0.03 3.06
CA PHE A 46 -9.47 0.36 4.37
C PHE A 46 -10.11 1.74 4.35
N TYR A 47 -11.31 1.82 4.90
CA TYR A 47 -12.17 3.00 4.85
C TYR A 47 -12.57 3.47 6.25
N ILE A 48 -12.54 4.78 6.46
CA ILE A 48 -13.12 5.45 7.62
C ILE A 48 -14.13 6.47 7.13
N ALA A 49 -15.39 6.35 7.57
CA ALA A 49 -16.49 7.23 7.15
C ALA A 49 -16.54 7.40 5.62
N ASP A 50 -16.49 6.27 4.90
CA ASP A 50 -16.50 6.15 3.43
C ASP A 50 -15.31 6.75 2.68
N ASN A 51 -14.31 7.30 3.39
CA ASN A 51 -13.05 7.73 2.78
C ASN A 51 -12.03 6.60 2.83
N ILE A 52 -11.37 6.32 1.71
CA ILE A 52 -10.23 5.42 1.71
C ILE A 52 -9.06 6.06 2.48
N GLU A 53 -8.55 5.31 3.45
CA GLU A 53 -7.50 5.76 4.36
C GLU A 53 -6.23 4.90 4.26
N VAL A 54 -6.37 3.64 3.86
CA VAL A 54 -5.24 2.75 3.59
C VAL A 54 -5.49 1.92 2.33
N LEU A 55 -4.48 1.86 1.46
CA LEU A 55 -4.31 0.79 0.51
C LEU A 55 -3.11 -0.05 0.95
N LEU A 56 -3.33 -1.34 1.14
CA LEU A 56 -2.28 -2.31 1.42
C LEU A 56 -2.24 -3.36 0.30
N ILE A 57 -1.05 -3.63 -0.21
CA ILE A 57 -0.76 -4.68 -1.18
C ILE A 57 0.46 -5.45 -0.68
N ASP A 58 0.30 -6.72 -0.36
CA ASP A 58 1.36 -7.60 0.14
C ASP A 58 1.20 -9.02 -0.41
N GLU A 59 2.29 -9.79 -0.48
CA GLU A 59 2.30 -11.21 -0.86
C GLU A 59 1.59 -11.54 -2.20
N VAL A 60 1.58 -10.61 -3.16
CA VAL A 60 0.92 -10.81 -4.47
C VAL A 60 1.78 -11.50 -5.52
N ILE A 61 3.09 -11.62 -5.30
CA ILE A 61 4.07 -12.00 -6.33
C ILE A 61 3.79 -13.38 -6.93
N ASP A 62 3.37 -14.34 -6.10
CA ASP A 62 3.10 -15.72 -6.53
C ASP A 62 1.70 -15.91 -7.13
N ASN A 63 0.87 -14.86 -7.16
CA ASN A 63 -0.47 -14.92 -7.72
C ASN A 63 -0.60 -13.95 -8.90
N ILE A 64 -0.51 -14.48 -10.12
CA ILE A 64 -0.54 -13.68 -11.37
C ILE A 64 -1.76 -12.77 -11.45
N PHE A 65 -2.93 -13.23 -11.03
CA PHE A 65 -4.16 -12.42 -11.05
C PHE A 65 -4.04 -11.23 -10.09
N LEU A 66 -3.63 -11.47 -8.85
CA LEU A 66 -3.48 -10.41 -7.86
C LEU A 66 -2.32 -9.45 -8.21
N LEU A 67 -1.22 -9.97 -8.75
CA LEU A 67 -0.09 -9.17 -9.20
C LEU A 67 -0.48 -8.22 -10.34
N ASP A 68 -1.28 -8.69 -11.31
CA ASP A 68 -1.80 -7.85 -12.39
C ASP A 68 -2.71 -6.74 -11.84
N LYS A 69 -3.63 -7.08 -10.93
CA LYS A 69 -4.52 -6.11 -10.30
C LYS A 69 -3.77 -5.09 -9.45
N ALA A 70 -2.82 -5.53 -8.66
CA ALA A 70 -1.94 -4.67 -7.89
C ALA A 70 -1.21 -3.66 -8.79
N ASN A 71 -0.65 -4.12 -9.90
CA ASN A 71 0.05 -3.24 -10.85
C ASN A 71 -0.92 -2.29 -11.60
N GLN A 72 -2.16 -2.70 -11.86
CA GLN A 72 -3.20 -1.80 -12.37
C GLN A 72 -3.53 -0.68 -11.38
N ILE A 73 -3.63 -0.99 -10.08
CA ILE A 73 -3.86 -0.02 -9.01
C ILE A 73 -2.69 0.97 -8.92
N LEU A 74 -1.45 0.48 -8.90
CA LEU A 74 -0.26 1.36 -8.86
C LEU A 74 -0.18 2.29 -10.07
N ASN A 75 -0.46 1.77 -11.26
CA ASN A 75 -0.52 2.58 -12.49
C ASN A 75 -1.64 3.61 -12.44
N PHE A 76 -2.82 3.25 -11.91
CA PHE A 76 -3.91 4.19 -11.70
C PHE A 76 -3.45 5.35 -10.81
N LEU A 77 -2.80 5.06 -9.68
CA LEU A 77 -2.24 6.06 -8.74
C LEU A 77 -1.11 6.91 -9.36
N GLY A 78 -0.56 6.49 -10.52
CA GLY A 78 0.47 7.23 -11.26
C GLY A 78 1.90 6.90 -10.83
N PHE A 79 2.10 5.73 -10.21
CA PHE A 79 3.42 5.18 -9.93
C PHE A 79 3.99 4.51 -11.19
N GLU A 80 5.29 4.69 -11.40
CA GLU A 80 6.03 4.17 -12.56
C GLU A 80 6.67 2.80 -12.27
N PHE A 81 6.69 2.39 -11.01
CA PHE A 81 7.19 1.09 -10.57
C PHE A 81 6.09 0.04 -10.55
N LYS A 82 6.52 -1.23 -10.48
CA LYS A 82 5.65 -2.40 -10.45
C LYS A 82 6.09 -3.37 -9.37
N LEU A 83 5.14 -4.04 -8.76
CA LEU A 83 5.40 -5.18 -7.87
C LEU A 83 5.97 -6.34 -8.69
N GLY A 84 6.89 -7.09 -8.10
CA GLY A 84 7.63 -8.18 -8.75
C GLY A 84 8.70 -7.72 -9.74
N SER A 85 8.99 -6.42 -9.78
CA SER A 85 10.03 -5.84 -10.62
C SER A 85 11.13 -5.19 -9.78
N PRO A 86 12.36 -5.06 -10.32
CA PRO A 86 13.40 -4.26 -9.69
C PRO A 86 12.88 -2.86 -9.37
N PHE A 87 13.00 -2.47 -8.11
CA PHE A 87 12.66 -1.13 -7.67
C PHE A 87 13.82 -0.19 -7.97
N ILE A 88 13.67 0.62 -9.02
CA ILE A 88 14.62 1.68 -9.32
C ILE A 88 14.16 2.92 -8.56
N LEU A 89 15.04 3.43 -7.70
CA LEU A 89 14.83 4.69 -6.98
C LEU A 89 14.66 5.82 -8.00
N THR A 90 13.42 6.25 -8.24
CA THR A 90 13.16 7.52 -8.93
C THR A 90 13.58 8.68 -8.03
N ASP A 91 13.73 9.89 -8.58
CA ASP A 91 14.10 11.08 -7.79
C ASP A 91 13.21 11.29 -6.54
N THR A 92 11.93 10.91 -6.64
CA THR A 92 10.97 10.97 -5.52
C THR A 92 11.35 10.05 -4.36
N PHE A 93 11.88 8.85 -4.65
CA PHE A 93 12.19 7.83 -3.65
C PHE A 93 13.68 7.67 -3.34
N ASN A 94 14.55 8.34 -4.11
CA ASN A 94 16.00 8.24 -3.97
C ASN A 94 16.48 8.81 -2.63
N HIS A 95 16.73 7.94 -1.66
CA HIS A 95 17.25 8.24 -0.32
C HIS A 95 16.44 9.24 0.54
N ASN A 96 15.21 9.56 0.13
CA ASN A 96 14.30 10.46 0.86
C ASN A 96 13.38 9.71 1.85
N TYR A 97 13.74 8.49 2.26
CA TYR A 97 12.98 7.77 3.27
C TYR A 97 13.19 8.42 4.64
N ILE A 98 12.12 8.53 5.43
CA ILE A 98 12.17 9.07 6.80
C ILE A 98 12.55 7.99 7.81
N LEU A 99 12.36 6.73 7.43
CA LEU A 99 12.55 5.56 8.28
C LEU A 99 12.73 4.33 7.38
N LYS A 100 13.48 3.35 7.88
CA LYS A 100 13.50 2.00 7.33
C LYS A 100 13.56 0.98 8.46
N ASP A 101 12.91 -0.16 8.28
CA ASP A 101 12.98 -1.27 9.23
C ASP A 101 12.98 -2.63 8.52
N HIS A 102 13.26 -3.67 9.29
CA HIS A 102 13.25 -5.06 8.82
C HIS A 102 11.92 -5.70 9.21
N LEU A 103 11.19 -6.26 8.24
CA LEU A 103 9.99 -7.05 8.53
C LEU A 103 10.36 -8.52 8.77
N TYR A 104 11.22 -9.07 7.91
CA TYR A 104 11.78 -10.43 7.95
C TYR A 104 13.24 -10.40 7.51
N GLU A 105 13.97 -11.51 7.63
CA GLU A 105 15.42 -11.59 7.29
C GLU A 105 15.71 -11.02 5.88
N ASP A 106 14.80 -11.22 4.92
CA ASP A 106 14.98 -10.81 3.53
C ASP A 106 14.16 -9.59 3.08
N HIS A 107 13.41 -8.93 3.98
CA HIS A 107 12.44 -7.89 3.61
C HIS A 107 12.70 -6.57 4.35
N MET A 108 13.10 -5.55 3.59
CA MET A 108 13.27 -4.18 4.07
C MET A 108 12.05 -3.34 3.75
N ARG A 109 11.50 -2.64 4.74
CA ARG A 109 10.48 -1.62 4.52
C ARG A 109 11.10 -0.23 4.53
N TYR A 110 10.70 0.58 3.57
CA TYR A 110 11.12 1.97 3.43
C TYR A 110 9.90 2.88 3.52
N TYR A 111 9.99 3.89 4.37
CA TYR A 111 8.89 4.78 4.69
C TYR A 111 9.15 6.16 4.09
N TYR A 112 8.21 6.64 3.28
CA TYR A 112 8.31 7.91 2.57
C TYR A 112 7.11 8.78 2.91
N LYS A 113 7.36 10.02 3.31
CA LYS A 113 6.30 11.00 3.52
C LYS A 113 6.15 11.87 2.27
N VAL A 114 4.98 11.85 1.65
CA VAL A 114 4.67 12.60 0.42
C VAL A 114 3.32 13.29 0.62
N ASP A 115 3.30 14.63 0.57
CA ASP A 115 2.08 15.44 0.71
C ASP A 115 1.15 15.01 1.87
N GLU A 116 1.74 14.83 3.06
CA GLU A 116 1.09 14.37 4.30
C GLU A 116 0.67 12.90 4.35
N GLN A 117 0.78 12.17 3.24
CA GLN A 117 0.56 10.73 3.18
C GLN A 117 1.86 9.97 3.46
N LEU A 118 1.72 8.72 3.92
CA LEU A 118 2.82 7.81 4.11
C LEU A 118 2.75 6.71 3.05
N ILE A 119 3.84 6.56 2.30
CA ILE A 119 4.07 5.43 1.40
C ILE A 119 5.07 4.50 2.06
N VAL A 120 4.74 3.21 2.15
CA VAL A 120 5.65 2.16 2.64
C VAL A 120 5.91 1.19 1.51
N LEU A 121 7.18 0.94 1.23
CA LEU A 121 7.62 0.02 0.18
C LEU A 121 8.40 -1.14 0.81
N GLY A 122 7.96 -2.37 0.58
CA GLY A 122 8.71 -3.57 0.94
C GLY A 122 9.60 -4.01 -0.21
N ILE A 123 10.90 -4.11 0.01
CA ILE A 123 11.91 -4.45 -0.99
C ILE A 123 12.78 -5.58 -0.44
N ASN A 124 13.06 -6.60 -1.26
CA ASN A 124 13.95 -7.69 -0.84
C ASN A 124 15.44 -7.36 -1.05
N TYR A 125 16.32 -8.27 -0.63
CA TYR A 125 17.77 -8.11 -0.80
C TYR A 125 18.22 -8.05 -2.27
N GLU A 126 17.41 -8.56 -3.20
CA GLU A 126 17.65 -8.50 -4.66
C GLU A 126 17.19 -7.16 -5.27
N GLY A 127 16.60 -6.28 -4.46
CA GLY A 127 16.07 -4.99 -4.90
C GLY A 127 14.71 -5.08 -5.61
N ILE A 128 13.97 -6.17 -5.43
CA ILE A 128 12.63 -6.36 -6.01
C ILE A 128 11.57 -5.76 -5.09
N LEU A 129 10.64 -4.99 -5.66
CA LEU A 129 9.48 -4.47 -4.93
C LEU A 129 8.48 -5.60 -4.67
N LEU A 130 8.22 -5.91 -3.40
CA LEU A 130 7.36 -7.00 -2.95
C LEU A 130 6.03 -6.52 -2.37
N SER A 131 6.01 -5.36 -1.71
CA SER A 131 4.81 -4.82 -1.10
C SER A 131 4.72 -3.30 -1.20
N PHE A 132 3.49 -2.81 -1.09
CA PHE A 132 3.14 -1.40 -1.16
C PHE A 132 2.05 -1.08 -0.15
N GLU A 133 2.25 -0.04 0.65
CA GLU A 133 1.23 0.54 1.51
C GLU A 133 1.14 2.04 1.22
N LEU A 134 -0.06 2.59 1.17
CA LEU A 134 -0.32 4.02 1.10
C LEU A 134 -1.35 4.38 2.17
N ILE A 135 -0.97 5.28 3.07
CA ILE A 135 -1.74 5.69 4.24
C ILE A 135 -2.00 7.19 4.16
N ASN A 136 -3.27 7.57 4.30
CA ASN A 136 -3.71 8.96 4.33
C ASN A 136 -4.10 9.42 5.75
N ASN A 137 -4.56 8.49 6.60
CA ASN A 137 -5.01 8.85 7.93
C ASN A 137 -3.84 9.17 8.87
N LYS A 138 -3.83 10.38 9.42
CA LYS A 138 -2.77 10.85 10.33
C LYS A 138 -2.56 9.95 11.55
N SER A 139 -3.63 9.47 12.19
CA SER A 139 -3.50 8.62 13.38
C SER A 139 -2.85 7.27 13.05
N ILE A 140 -3.18 6.69 11.88
CA ILE A 140 -2.52 5.47 11.39
C ILE A 140 -1.03 5.75 11.11
N ILE A 141 -0.72 6.89 10.47
CA ILE A 141 0.67 7.29 10.19
C ILE A 141 1.47 7.45 11.49
N ASP A 142 0.91 8.19 12.47
CA ASP A 142 1.57 8.45 13.74
C ASP A 142 1.79 7.13 14.51
N ASN A 143 0.80 6.23 14.54
CA ASN A 143 0.94 4.89 15.11
C ASN A 143 2.08 4.13 14.42
N ARG A 144 2.08 4.09 13.08
CA ARG A 144 3.08 3.36 12.29
C ARG A 144 4.51 3.85 12.58
N LEU A 145 4.70 5.17 12.66
CA LEU A 145 6.02 5.76 12.89
C LEU A 145 6.47 5.65 14.36
N ALA A 146 5.54 5.54 15.32
CA ALA A 146 5.87 5.38 16.74
C ALA A 146 6.43 3.98 17.07
N PHE A 147 6.02 2.94 16.33
CA PHE A 147 6.44 1.54 16.58
C PHE A 147 7.73 1.12 15.87
N SER A 148 8.34 1.99 15.07
CA SER A 148 9.55 1.67 14.30
C SER A 148 10.86 2.21 14.92
N CYS A 149 10.91 2.34 16.25
CA CYS A 149 12.11 2.72 17.02
C CYS A 149 12.72 1.51 17.75
#